data_AF-A0A182UKB9-F1
#
_entry.id   AF-A0A182UKB9-F1
#
_cell.length_a   1.000
_cell.length_b   1.000
_cell.length_c   1.000
_cell.angle_alpha   90.00
_cell.angle_beta   90.00
_cell.angle_gamma   90.00
#
_symmetry.space_group_name_H-M   'P 1'
#
loop_
_entity.id
_entity.type
_entity.pdbx_description
1 polymer ?
#
loop_
_entity_poly.entity_id
_entity_poly.type
_entity_poly.pdbx_seq_one_letter_code
_entity_poly.pdbx_strand_id
1 'polypeptide(L)'
;MSTVDKEELVQKAKLAEQSERYDDMAQAMKSVTETGVELSNEERNLLSVAYKNVVGARRSSWRVISSIEQKTESSARKQQLAREYRERVEKELREICYEVLGLLDKFLIPKASNPESKVFYLKMKGDYYRYLAEVATGETRHSKSILFIQFVRERATREALCLQYVTSAVYQQTYPCSAALPSDVSQSQTPELPLSQSSISIFTLHHPSNLQPLSLSLSHFIYPCVIIHSGNTY
;
A
#
# COMPACT_ATOMS: atom_id res chain seq x y z
N MET A 1 25.99 -8.57 -12.21
CA MET A 1 25.04 -7.80 -13.03
C MET A 1 25.32 -6.33 -12.79
N SER A 2 25.64 -5.61 -13.85
CA SER A 2 26.08 -4.21 -13.85
C SER A 2 24.91 -3.27 -13.58
N THR A 3 25.18 -2.13 -12.95
CA THR A 3 24.21 -1.03 -12.76
C THR A 3 23.50 -0.67 -14.06
N VAL A 4 24.23 -0.69 -15.18
CA VAL A 4 23.76 -0.44 -16.55
C VAL A 4 22.47 -1.23 -16.90
N ASP A 5 22.34 -2.49 -16.45
CA ASP A 5 21.14 -3.30 -16.74
C ASP A 5 19.89 -2.76 -16.00
N LYS A 6 20.09 -2.20 -14.81
CA LYS A 6 19.00 -1.63 -13.98
C LYS A 6 18.48 -0.35 -14.61
N GLU A 7 19.37 0.56 -15.00
CA GLU A 7 18.97 1.83 -15.61
C GLU A 7 18.24 1.61 -16.94
N GLU A 8 18.69 0.68 -17.78
CA GLU A 8 18.01 0.31 -19.03
C GLU A 8 16.59 -0.24 -18.77
N LEU A 9 16.43 -1.10 -17.77
CA LEU A 9 15.11 -1.64 -17.40
C LEU A 9 14.16 -0.54 -16.89
N VAL A 10 14.67 0.42 -16.11
CA VAL A 10 13.88 1.58 -15.64
C VAL A 10 13.47 2.47 -16.82
N GLN A 11 14.38 2.71 -17.78
CA GLN A 11 14.03 3.47 -19.00
C GLN A 11 12.97 2.74 -19.82
N LYS A 12 13.08 1.41 -19.97
CA LYS A 12 12.06 0.59 -20.63
C LYS A 12 10.71 0.70 -19.92
N ALA A 13 10.68 0.68 -18.59
CA ALA A 13 9.46 0.86 -17.82
C ALA A 13 8.80 2.23 -18.07
N LYS A 14 9.59 3.32 -18.14
CA LYS A 14 9.10 4.66 -18.46
C LYS A 14 8.51 4.76 -19.88
N LEU A 15 9.14 4.12 -20.87
CA LEU A 15 8.60 4.04 -22.23
C LEU A 15 7.30 3.23 -22.28
N ALA A 16 7.22 2.14 -21.53
CA ALA A 16 6.01 1.33 -21.40
C ALA A 16 4.87 2.11 -20.72
N GLU A 17 5.18 2.95 -19.72
CA GLU A 17 4.21 3.85 -19.09
C GLU A 17 3.62 4.86 -20.10
N GLN A 18 4.47 5.49 -20.91
CA GLN A 18 4.05 6.47 -21.92
C GLN A 18 3.18 5.86 -23.05
N SER A 19 3.31 4.55 -23.27
CA SER A 19 2.52 3.81 -24.26
C SER A 19 1.36 3.03 -23.63
N GLU A 20 1.08 3.24 -22.33
CA GLU A 20 0.04 2.55 -21.56
C GLU A 20 0.15 1.02 -21.59
N ARG A 21 1.35 0.49 -21.87
CA ARG A 21 1.66 -0.93 -21.88
C ARG A 21 2.06 -1.40 -20.48
N TYR A 22 1.11 -1.37 -19.55
CA TYR A 22 1.40 -1.64 -18.14
C TYR A 22 1.87 -3.07 -17.85
N ASP A 23 1.51 -4.05 -18.68
CA ASP A 23 2.01 -5.42 -18.58
C ASP A 23 3.53 -5.48 -18.84
N ASP A 24 4.02 -4.79 -19.87
CA ASP A 24 5.45 -4.67 -20.18
C ASP A 24 6.18 -3.88 -19.09
N MET A 25 5.54 -2.81 -18.59
CA MET A 25 6.05 -2.00 -17.48
C MET A 25 6.23 -2.86 -16.21
N ALA A 26 5.26 -3.72 -15.89
CA ALA A 26 5.32 -4.61 -14.73
C ALA A 26 6.46 -5.62 -14.87
N GLN A 27 6.66 -6.21 -16.05
CA GLN A 27 7.77 -7.15 -16.30
C GLN A 27 9.15 -6.47 -16.16
N ALA A 28 9.30 -5.25 -16.68
CA ALA A 28 10.53 -4.49 -16.53
C ALA A 28 10.82 -4.17 -15.05
N MET A 29 9.82 -3.66 -14.32
CA MET A 29 9.97 -3.31 -12.90
C MET A 29 10.13 -4.54 -11.99
N LYS A 30 9.57 -5.68 -12.36
CA LYS A 30 9.84 -6.97 -11.72
C LYS A 30 11.32 -7.33 -11.82
N SER A 31 11.88 -7.24 -13.03
CA SER A 31 13.30 -7.51 -13.28
C SER A 31 14.20 -6.57 -12.46
N VAL A 32 13.85 -5.27 -12.39
CA VAL A 32 14.53 -4.28 -11.52
C VAL A 32 14.49 -4.71 -10.05
N THR A 33 13.33 -5.16 -9.57
CA THR A 33 13.16 -5.59 -8.17
C THR A 33 13.97 -6.86 -7.85
N GLU A 34 14.03 -7.80 -8.80
CA GLU A 34 14.75 -9.07 -8.65
C GLU A 34 16.28 -8.89 -8.69
N THR A 35 16.81 -7.75 -9.18
CA THR A 35 18.24 -7.40 -8.99
C THR A 35 18.65 -7.34 -7.52
N GLY A 36 17.67 -7.12 -6.63
CA GLY A 36 17.87 -7.12 -5.21
C GLY A 36 18.50 -5.85 -4.65
N VAL A 37 18.62 -4.79 -5.44
CA VAL A 37 18.97 -3.45 -4.96
C VAL A 37 17.71 -2.78 -4.39
N GLU A 38 17.85 -2.00 -3.31
CA GLU A 38 16.74 -1.22 -2.76
C GLU A 38 16.23 -0.23 -3.82
N LEU A 39 14.91 -0.14 -3.97
CA LEU A 39 14.29 0.74 -4.97
C LEU A 39 14.32 2.19 -4.48
N SER A 40 14.65 3.10 -5.39
CA SER A 40 14.48 4.54 -5.17
C SER A 40 13.01 4.92 -5.04
N ASN A 41 12.72 6.14 -4.59
CA ASN A 41 11.34 6.62 -4.52
C ASN A 41 10.64 6.61 -5.88
N GLU A 42 11.37 6.98 -6.95
CA GLU A 42 10.85 6.97 -8.31
C GLU A 42 10.58 5.54 -8.80
N GLU A 43 11.53 4.62 -8.59
CA GLU A 43 11.40 3.21 -9.00
C GLU A 43 10.23 2.52 -8.28
N ARG A 44 10.08 2.78 -6.98
CA ARG A 44 8.95 2.29 -6.19
C ARG A 44 7.62 2.83 -6.70
N ASN A 45 7.57 4.10 -7.09
CA ASN A 45 6.37 4.68 -7.69
C ASN A 45 6.04 4.00 -9.03
N LEU A 46 7.02 3.83 -9.92
CA LEU A 46 6.85 3.12 -11.20
C LEU A 46 6.33 1.70 -11.00
N LEU A 47 6.90 0.94 -10.06
CA LEU A 47 6.44 -0.41 -9.71
C LEU A 47 4.96 -0.39 -9.29
N SER A 48 4.57 0.57 -8.44
CA SER A 48 3.19 0.67 -7.97
C SER A 48 2.21 1.07 -9.06
N VAL A 49 2.59 1.98 -9.95
CA VAL A 49 1.79 2.40 -11.10
C VAL A 49 1.58 1.23 -12.06
N ALA A 50 2.64 0.49 -12.38
CA ALA A 50 2.58 -0.67 -13.25
C ALA A 50 1.56 -1.70 -12.77
N TYR A 51 1.76 -2.24 -11.57
CA TYR A 51 0.90 -3.30 -11.07
C TYR A 51 -0.52 -2.82 -10.72
N LYS A 52 -0.70 -1.56 -10.26
CA LYS A 52 -2.04 -0.99 -10.01
C LYS A 52 -2.87 -0.97 -11.28
N ASN A 53 -2.28 -0.60 -12.42
CA ASN A 53 -3.00 -0.55 -13.69
C ASN A 53 -3.26 -1.95 -14.25
N VAL A 54 -2.27 -2.86 -14.18
CA VAL A 54 -2.45 -4.27 -14.59
C VAL A 54 -3.59 -4.93 -13.81
N VAL A 55 -3.54 -4.89 -12.47
CA VAL A 55 -4.58 -5.48 -11.61
C VAL A 55 -5.92 -4.75 -11.77
N GLY A 56 -5.90 -3.43 -11.97
CA GLY A 56 -7.08 -2.60 -12.18
C GLY A 56 -7.87 -3.02 -13.42
N ALA A 57 -7.18 -3.26 -14.53
CA ALA A 57 -7.78 -3.74 -15.77
C ALA A 57 -8.45 -5.11 -15.58
N ARG A 58 -7.74 -6.08 -14.95
CA ARG A 58 -8.27 -7.43 -14.73
C ARG A 58 -9.46 -7.44 -13.75
N ARG A 59 -9.42 -6.61 -12.70
CA ARG A 59 -10.56 -6.43 -11.77
C ARG A 59 -11.76 -5.80 -12.45
N SER A 60 -11.56 -4.85 -13.36
CA SER A 60 -12.65 -4.26 -14.14
C SER A 60 -13.31 -5.32 -15.02
N SER A 61 -12.51 -6.06 -15.78
CA SER A 61 -13.00 -7.17 -16.61
C SER A 61 -13.74 -8.22 -15.79
N TRP A 62 -13.19 -8.64 -14.64
CA TRP A 62 -13.83 -9.62 -13.76
C TRP A 62 -15.22 -9.16 -13.28
N ARG A 63 -15.37 -7.91 -12.86
CA ARG A 63 -16.68 -7.35 -12.43
C ARG A 63 -17.71 -7.37 -13.55
N VAL A 64 -17.30 -7.00 -14.78
CA VAL A 64 -18.18 -7.02 -15.96
C VAL A 64 -18.62 -8.43 -16.28
N ILE A 65 -17.69 -9.38 -16.36
CA ILE A 65 -17.98 -10.78 -16.70
C ILE A 65 -18.87 -11.42 -15.62
N SER A 66 -18.58 -11.16 -14.34
CA SER A 66 -19.40 -11.62 -13.21
C SER A 66 -20.84 -11.10 -13.31
N SER A 67 -21.03 -9.83 -13.70
CA SER A 67 -22.38 -9.29 -13.96
C SER A 67 -23.08 -9.94 -15.15
N ILE A 68 -22.34 -10.28 -16.21
CA ILE A 68 -22.89 -10.98 -17.39
C ILE A 68 -23.29 -12.41 -17.02
N GLU A 69 -22.46 -13.14 -16.26
CA GLU A 69 -22.78 -14.49 -15.79
C GLU A 69 -24.08 -14.49 -14.96
N GLN A 70 -24.24 -13.54 -14.04
CA GLN A 70 -25.43 -13.40 -13.21
C GLN A 70 -26.70 -13.07 -14.00
N LYS A 71 -26.60 -12.29 -15.10
CA LYS A 71 -27.75 -11.90 -15.93
C LYS A 71 -28.14 -12.96 -16.95
N THR A 72 -27.27 -13.92 -17.24
CA THR A 72 -27.46 -14.91 -18.30
C THR A 72 -28.13 -16.18 -17.73
N GLU A 73 -29.40 -16.08 -17.36
CA GLU A 73 -30.17 -17.21 -16.80
C GLU A 73 -30.91 -18.03 -17.86
N SER A 74 -31.13 -17.47 -19.05
CA SER A 74 -32.03 -18.02 -20.08
C SER A 74 -31.39 -19.01 -21.05
N SER A 75 -30.06 -19.19 -21.02
CA SER A 75 -29.35 -20.14 -21.89
C SER A 75 -28.16 -20.79 -21.17
N ALA A 76 -28.30 -22.07 -20.82
CA ALA A 76 -27.27 -22.86 -20.12
C ALA A 76 -25.90 -22.82 -20.83
N ARG A 77 -25.89 -22.83 -22.17
CA ARG A 77 -24.63 -22.77 -22.95
C ARG A 77 -23.93 -21.41 -22.82
N LYS A 78 -24.69 -20.30 -22.83
CA LYS A 78 -24.10 -18.95 -22.66
C LYS A 78 -23.63 -18.74 -21.22
N GLN A 79 -24.35 -19.29 -20.25
CA GLN A 79 -23.96 -19.24 -18.85
C GLN A 79 -22.65 -19.99 -18.59
N GLN A 80 -22.50 -21.19 -19.17
CA GLN A 80 -21.26 -21.97 -19.07
C GLN A 80 -20.06 -21.21 -19.67
N LEU A 81 -20.21 -20.61 -20.85
CA LEU A 81 -19.15 -19.81 -21.48
C LEU A 81 -18.76 -18.59 -20.62
N ALA A 82 -19.74 -17.89 -20.04
CA ALA A 82 -19.49 -16.77 -19.15
C ALA A 82 -18.72 -17.19 -17.89
N ARG A 83 -19.08 -18.35 -17.30
CA ARG A 83 -18.40 -18.93 -16.15
C ARG A 83 -16.94 -19.29 -16.45
N GLU A 84 -16.68 -20.02 -17.53
CA GLU A 84 -15.31 -20.39 -17.93
C GLU A 84 -14.44 -19.15 -18.19
N TYR A 85 -15.03 -18.10 -18.76
CA TYR A 85 -14.34 -16.84 -18.98
C TYR A 85 -14.07 -16.09 -17.66
N ARG A 86 -15.01 -16.07 -16.72
CA ARG A 86 -14.80 -15.52 -15.36
C ARG A 86 -13.64 -16.24 -14.68
N GLU A 87 -13.63 -17.57 -14.67
CA GLU A 87 -12.61 -18.38 -13.99
C GLU A 87 -11.21 -18.16 -14.57
N ARG A 88 -11.08 -17.95 -15.89
CA ARG A 88 -9.82 -17.58 -16.52
C ARG A 88 -9.31 -16.23 -15.99
N VAL A 89 -10.16 -15.21 -15.97
CA VAL A 89 -9.78 -13.88 -15.45
C VAL A 89 -9.45 -13.92 -13.96
N GLU A 90 -10.15 -14.74 -13.18
CA GLU A 90 -9.81 -14.95 -11.76
C GLU A 90 -8.44 -15.58 -11.58
N LYS A 91 -8.08 -16.56 -12.42
CA LYS A 91 -6.76 -17.18 -12.38
C LYS A 91 -5.67 -16.15 -12.67
N GLU A 92 -5.82 -15.37 -13.74
CA GLU A 92 -4.88 -14.29 -14.08
C GLU A 92 -4.75 -13.28 -12.94
N LEU A 93 -5.87 -12.85 -12.34
CA LEU A 93 -5.87 -11.92 -11.22
C LEU A 93 -5.13 -12.49 -10.00
N ARG A 94 -5.37 -13.77 -9.67
CA ARG A 94 -4.68 -14.45 -8.57
C ARG A 94 -3.17 -14.54 -8.82
N GLU A 95 -2.77 -14.88 -10.04
CA GLU A 95 -1.36 -14.98 -10.43
C GLU A 95 -0.64 -13.63 -10.28
N ILE A 96 -1.24 -12.54 -10.77
CA ILE A 96 -0.70 -11.18 -10.61
C ILE A 96 -0.58 -10.82 -9.12
N CYS A 97 -1.60 -11.12 -8.31
CA CYS A 97 -1.55 -10.82 -6.89
C CYS A 97 -0.45 -11.60 -6.16
N TYR A 98 -0.30 -12.90 -6.43
CA TYR A 98 0.75 -13.70 -5.82
C TYR A 98 2.15 -13.32 -6.29
N GLU A 99 2.30 -12.89 -7.54
CA GLU A 99 3.56 -12.33 -8.04
C GLU A 99 3.99 -11.12 -7.20
N VAL A 100 3.11 -10.14 -7.03
CA VAL A 100 3.43 -8.94 -6.25
C VAL A 100 3.67 -9.26 -4.79
N LEU A 101 2.87 -10.13 -4.17
CA LEU A 101 3.10 -10.58 -2.81
C LEU A 101 4.47 -11.26 -2.66
N GLY A 102 4.88 -12.04 -3.66
CA GLY A 102 6.21 -12.65 -3.74
C GLY A 102 7.33 -11.63 -3.80
N LEU A 103 7.17 -10.57 -4.61
CA LEU A 103 8.15 -9.48 -4.69
C LEU A 103 8.27 -8.72 -3.36
N LEU A 104 7.13 -8.43 -2.73
CA LEU A 104 7.07 -7.72 -1.46
C LEU A 104 7.78 -8.50 -0.34
N ASP A 105 7.51 -9.80 -0.22
CA ASP A 105 8.04 -10.61 0.88
C ASP A 105 9.50 -11.03 0.68
N LYS A 106 9.96 -11.22 -0.57
CA LYS A 106 11.32 -11.67 -0.85
C LYS A 106 12.32 -10.53 -1.01
N PHE A 107 11.92 -9.42 -1.64
CA PHE A 107 12.87 -8.39 -2.08
C PHE A 107 12.62 -7.03 -1.43
N LEU A 108 11.37 -6.59 -1.28
CA LEU A 108 11.09 -5.19 -0.92
C LEU A 108 11.02 -4.96 0.59
N ILE A 109 10.17 -5.71 1.32
CA ILE A 109 9.99 -5.52 2.77
C ILE A 109 11.27 -5.82 3.56
N PRO A 110 12.03 -6.90 3.27
CA PRO A 110 13.26 -7.21 4.01
C PRO A 110 14.38 -6.20 3.76
N LYS A 111 14.39 -5.52 2.61
CA LYS A 111 15.44 -4.59 2.20
C LYS A 111 15.10 -3.12 2.44
N ALA A 112 13.86 -2.82 2.80
CA ALA A 112 13.42 -1.47 3.10
C ALA A 112 14.16 -0.96 4.35
N SER A 113 15.16 -0.12 4.13
CA SER A 113 15.92 0.55 5.19
C SER A 113 15.14 1.73 5.77
N ASN A 114 14.44 2.43 4.89
CA ASN A 114 13.62 3.57 5.21
C ASN A 114 12.23 3.15 5.75
N PRO A 115 11.79 3.69 6.89
CA PRO A 115 10.50 3.34 7.49
C PRO A 115 9.28 3.78 6.63
N GLU A 116 9.34 4.90 5.91
CA GLU A 116 8.30 5.30 4.95
C GLU A 116 8.16 4.28 3.79
N SER A 117 9.27 3.72 3.30
CA SER A 117 9.29 2.63 2.31
C SER A 117 8.63 1.37 2.86
N LYS A 118 8.88 1.03 4.12
CA LYS A 118 8.27 -0.13 4.76
C LYS A 118 6.76 0.00 4.89
N VAL A 119 6.27 1.16 5.32
CA VAL A 119 4.83 1.46 5.38
C VAL A 119 4.20 1.37 3.98
N PHE A 120 4.87 1.90 2.96
CA PHE A 120 4.41 1.82 1.58
C PHE A 120 4.23 0.37 1.12
N TYR A 121 5.23 -0.49 1.35
CA TYR A 121 5.16 -1.90 0.96
C TYR A 121 4.14 -2.69 1.76
N LEU A 122 3.97 -2.42 3.06
CA LEU A 122 2.92 -3.04 3.87
C LEU A 122 1.52 -2.64 3.40
N LYS A 123 1.31 -1.36 3.05
CA LYS A 123 0.05 -0.89 2.45
C LYS A 123 -0.23 -1.64 1.15
N MET A 124 0.77 -1.70 0.27
CA MET A 124 0.68 -2.43 -0.99
C MET A 124 0.33 -3.90 -0.77
N LYS A 125 0.98 -4.57 0.20
CA LYS A 125 0.66 -5.96 0.59
C LYS A 125 -0.82 -6.12 0.97
N GLY A 126 -1.35 -5.22 1.79
CA GLY A 126 -2.75 -5.22 2.18
C GLY A 126 -3.72 -5.08 1.00
N ASP A 127 -3.39 -4.23 0.02
CA ASP A 127 -4.20 -4.07 -1.18
C ASP A 127 -4.30 -5.36 -2.02
N TYR A 128 -3.21 -6.12 -2.17
CA TYR A 128 -3.22 -7.39 -2.91
C TYR A 128 -3.98 -8.51 -2.19
N TYR A 129 -3.86 -8.62 -0.86
CA TYR A 129 -4.71 -9.55 -0.12
C TYR A 129 -6.19 -9.17 -0.20
N ARG A 130 -6.50 -7.87 -0.22
CA ARG A 130 -7.87 -7.39 -0.44
C ARG A 130 -8.39 -7.79 -1.83
N TYR A 131 -7.58 -7.70 -2.88
CA TYR A 131 -7.96 -8.17 -4.22
C TYR A 131 -8.17 -9.69 -4.27
N LEU A 132 -7.31 -10.48 -3.61
CA LEU A 132 -7.48 -11.93 -3.50
C LEU A 132 -8.79 -12.31 -2.79
N ALA A 133 -9.16 -11.57 -1.74
CA ALA A 133 -10.40 -11.79 -1.01
C ALA A 133 -11.66 -11.42 -1.83
N GLU A 134 -11.57 -10.48 -2.76
CA GLU A 134 -12.68 -10.07 -3.64
C GLU A 134 -13.11 -11.17 -4.62
N VAL A 135 -12.14 -11.95 -5.13
CA VAL A 135 -12.38 -13.02 -6.12
C VAL A 135 -12.47 -14.42 -5.51
N ALA A 136 -12.27 -14.56 -4.20
CA ALA A 136 -12.39 -15.84 -3.53
C ALA A 136 -13.87 -16.26 -3.46
N THR A 137 -14.22 -17.38 -4.09
CA THR A 137 -15.53 -18.03 -4.01
C THR A 137 -15.47 -19.24 -3.05
N GLY A 138 -16.58 -19.58 -2.39
CA GLY A 138 -16.70 -20.74 -1.48
C GLY A 138 -16.16 -20.56 -0.04
N GLU A 139 -16.02 -21.66 0.71
CA GLU A 139 -15.41 -21.72 2.07
C GLU A 139 -13.94 -21.25 2.11
N THR A 140 -13.32 -21.12 0.94
CA THR A 140 -12.07 -20.38 0.71
C THR A 140 -12.21 -18.86 0.83
N ARG A 141 -13.36 -18.34 1.29
CA ARG A 141 -13.48 -17.04 1.97
C ARG A 141 -12.72 -17.09 3.29
N HIS A 142 -11.41 -17.28 3.20
CA HIS A 142 -10.52 -17.52 4.31
C HIS A 142 -10.69 -16.39 5.33
N SER A 143 -11.22 -16.72 6.50
CA SER A 143 -11.14 -15.87 7.70
C SER A 143 -9.69 -15.41 7.96
N LYS A 144 -8.70 -16.18 7.49
CA LYS A 144 -7.28 -15.81 7.47
C LYS A 144 -6.99 -14.60 6.59
N SER A 145 -7.60 -14.45 5.40
CA SER A 145 -7.37 -13.31 4.51
C SER A 145 -7.93 -12.02 5.10
N ILE A 146 -9.13 -12.06 5.67
CA ILE A 146 -9.76 -10.88 6.30
C ILE A 146 -8.99 -10.47 7.55
N LEU A 147 -8.66 -11.43 8.43
CA LEU A 147 -7.87 -11.16 9.63
C LEU A 147 -6.45 -10.69 9.27
N PHE A 148 -5.84 -11.23 8.21
CA PHE A 148 -4.53 -10.79 7.72
C PHE A 148 -4.59 -9.40 7.11
N ILE A 149 -5.65 -9.04 6.37
CA ILE A 149 -5.86 -7.67 5.87
C ILE A 149 -5.99 -6.71 7.05
N GLN A 150 -6.76 -7.05 8.08
CA GLN A 150 -6.89 -6.24 9.30
C GLN A 150 -5.53 -6.11 10.02
N PHE A 151 -4.81 -7.20 10.18
CA PHE A 151 -3.48 -7.21 10.80
C PHE A 151 -2.47 -6.35 10.04
N VAL A 152 -2.37 -6.50 8.71
CA VAL A 152 -1.47 -5.70 7.87
C VAL A 152 -1.88 -4.24 7.91
N ARG A 153 -3.18 -3.94 7.89
CA ARG A 153 -3.70 -2.57 8.03
C ARG A 153 -3.29 -1.97 9.36
N GLU A 154 -3.55 -2.64 10.48
CA GLU A 154 -3.16 -2.15 11.80
C GLU A 154 -1.64 -2.00 11.95
N ARG A 155 -0.85 -2.91 11.36
CA ARG A 155 0.60 -2.81 11.38
C ARG A 155 1.11 -1.62 10.57
N ALA A 156 0.58 -1.42 9.36
CA ALA A 156 0.91 -0.26 8.54
C ALA A 156 0.51 1.06 9.23
N THR A 157 -0.68 1.11 9.86
CA THR A 157 -1.12 2.27 10.63
C THR A 157 -0.24 2.53 11.85
N ARG A 158 0.17 1.48 12.59
CA ARG A 158 1.09 1.61 13.73
C ARG A 158 2.48 2.11 13.31
N GLU A 159 3.06 1.54 12.25
CA GLU A 159 4.37 1.97 11.73
C GLU A 159 4.30 3.42 11.19
N ALA A 160 3.19 3.80 10.52
CA ALA A 160 2.96 5.18 10.05
C ALA A 160 2.79 6.20 11.18
N LEU A 161 2.04 5.85 12.23
CA LEU A 161 1.88 6.72 13.41
C LEU A 161 3.20 6.89 14.16
N CYS A 162 4.00 5.83 14.26
CA CYS A 162 5.34 5.89 14.86
C CYS A 162 6.25 6.85 14.08
N LEU A 163 6.22 6.79 12.74
CA LEU A 163 6.93 7.74 11.88
C LEU A 163 6.50 9.19 12.09
N GLN A 164 5.19 9.44 12.17
CA GLN A 164 4.66 10.78 12.37
C GLN A 164 5.02 11.34 13.76
N TYR A 165 5.01 10.49 14.79
CA TYR A 165 5.42 10.88 16.14
C TYR A 165 6.92 11.16 16.23
N VAL A 166 7.77 10.32 15.64
CA VAL A 166 9.23 10.51 15.62
C VAL A 166 9.60 11.76 14.83
N THR A 167 9.00 12.00 13.65
CA THR A 167 9.26 13.21 12.88
C THR A 167 8.81 14.47 13.62
N SER A 168 7.67 14.42 14.33
CA SER A 168 7.18 15.53 15.15
C SER A 168 8.08 15.78 16.38
N ALA A 169 8.57 14.72 17.02
CA ALA A 169 9.50 14.80 18.16
C ALA A 169 10.89 15.31 17.73
N VAL A 170 11.41 14.84 16.60
CA VAL A 170 12.66 15.34 16.00
C VAL A 170 12.49 16.79 15.57
N TYR A 171 11.35 17.18 14.98
CA TYR A 171 11.07 18.57 14.64
C TYR A 171 11.06 19.48 15.88
N GLN A 172 10.42 19.04 16.98
CA GLN A 172 10.45 19.77 18.26
C GLN A 172 11.84 19.81 18.92
N GLN A 173 12.70 18.81 18.71
CA GLN A 173 14.09 18.82 19.20
C GLN A 173 15.04 19.65 18.33
N THR A 174 14.79 19.73 17.02
CA THR A 174 15.61 20.48 16.06
C THR A 174 15.23 21.97 16.03
N TYR A 175 13.95 22.25 16.31
CA TYR A 175 13.41 23.60 16.55
C TYR A 175 12.78 23.67 17.94
N PRO A 176 13.58 23.57 19.02
CA PRO A 176 13.07 23.84 20.35
C PRO A 176 12.63 25.30 20.34
N CYS A 177 11.34 25.56 20.55
CA CYS A 177 10.83 26.92 20.69
C CYS A 177 11.74 27.68 21.65
N SER A 178 12.53 28.62 21.10
CA SER A 178 13.24 29.61 21.88
C SER A 178 12.15 30.49 22.52
N ALA A 179 11.75 30.10 23.73
CA ALA A 179 10.80 30.82 24.55
C ALA A 179 11.49 32.10 25.06
N ALA A 180 11.47 33.14 24.23
CA ALA A 180 11.48 34.52 24.68
C ALA A 180 10.43 35.25 23.85
N LEU A 181 9.21 35.29 24.35
CA LEU A 181 8.17 36.22 23.89
C LEU A 181 8.51 37.62 24.42
N PRO A 182 8.60 38.65 23.58
CA PRO A 182 8.07 39.95 23.93
C PRO A 182 6.67 40.04 23.34
N SER A 183 5.73 40.33 24.24
CA SER A 183 4.43 40.91 23.94
C SER A 183 4.57 42.06 22.95
N ASP A 184 4.05 41.90 21.74
CA ASP A 184 3.18 42.90 21.12
C ASP A 184 2.60 42.37 19.79
N VAL A 185 1.28 42.48 19.70
CA VAL A 185 0.47 42.15 18.52
C VAL A 185 0.73 43.19 17.44
N SER A 186 1.13 42.78 16.24
CA SER A 186 0.73 43.44 14.98
C SER A 186 1.02 42.56 13.76
N GLN A 187 0.00 42.51 12.90
CA GLN A 187 -0.10 41.83 11.62
C GLN A 187 1.19 41.77 10.78
N SER A 188 1.56 40.57 10.32
CA SER A 188 1.80 40.22 8.90
C SER A 188 2.69 38.98 8.75
N GLN A 189 2.35 38.16 7.75
CA GLN A 189 3.13 37.04 7.20
C GLN A 189 3.28 35.79 8.09
N THR A 190 2.25 34.93 8.03
CA THR A 190 2.46 33.49 8.10
C THR A 190 3.43 33.06 7.00
N PRO A 191 4.56 32.39 7.29
CA PRO A 191 5.40 31.82 6.24
C PRO A 191 4.65 30.64 5.62
N GLU A 192 4.21 30.78 4.37
CA GLU A 192 3.80 29.66 3.54
C GLU A 192 5.02 28.77 3.29
N LEU A 193 5.07 27.62 3.96
CA LEU A 193 5.93 26.50 3.54
C LEU A 193 5.37 25.92 2.24
N PRO A 194 6.20 25.63 1.22
CA PRO A 194 5.74 25.04 -0.02
C PRO A 194 5.43 23.56 0.25
N LEU A 195 4.20 23.29 0.68
CA LEU A 195 3.61 21.96 0.59
C LEU A 195 3.39 21.69 -0.90
N SER A 196 4.32 20.98 -1.55
CA SER A 196 3.99 20.33 -2.82
C SER A 196 2.85 19.37 -2.53
N GLN A 197 1.66 19.70 -3.03
CA GLN A 197 0.38 19.01 -2.85
C GLN A 197 0.33 17.62 -3.52
N SER A 198 1.37 16.81 -3.36
CA SER A 198 1.44 15.47 -3.92
C SER A 198 1.35 14.44 -2.79
N SER A 199 0.11 14.03 -2.52
CA SER A 199 -0.21 12.64 -2.14
C SER A 199 -0.07 12.22 -0.67
N ILE A 200 -0.76 12.90 0.25
CA ILE A 200 -1.35 12.20 1.41
C ILE A 200 -2.83 12.53 1.46
N SER A 201 -3.61 11.85 0.61
CA SER A 201 -5.04 11.69 0.85
C SER A 201 -5.20 10.85 2.11
N ILE A 202 -5.35 11.53 3.26
CA ILE A 202 -5.88 10.91 4.47
C ILE A 202 -7.24 10.30 4.11
N PHE A 203 -7.42 9.09 4.62
CA PHE A 203 -8.39 8.07 4.23
C PHE A 203 -9.86 8.53 4.37
N THR A 204 -10.40 9.31 3.43
CA THR A 204 -11.85 9.50 3.30
C THR A 204 -12.41 8.48 2.33
N LEU A 205 -12.86 7.32 2.83
CA LEU A 205 -13.76 6.46 2.06
C LEU A 205 -14.92 5.96 2.93
N HIS A 206 -16.11 6.26 2.40
CA HIS A 206 -17.46 5.96 2.87
C HIS A 206 -17.61 4.71 3.74
N HIS A 207 -18.18 4.93 4.92
CA HIS A 207 -18.78 3.91 5.75
C HIS A 207 -19.86 3.16 4.96
N PRO A 208 -19.87 1.82 4.87
CA PRO A 208 -21.08 1.10 4.53
C PRO A 208 -22.05 1.21 5.72
N SER A 209 -23.24 1.72 5.44
CA SER A 209 -24.29 2.09 6.38
C SER A 209 -24.98 0.89 7.04
N ASN A 210 -24.27 -0.10 7.59
CA ASN A 210 -24.93 -1.18 8.34
C ASN A 210 -24.03 -2.07 9.24
N LEU A 211 -23.12 -1.48 10.01
CA LEU A 211 -22.50 -2.19 11.14
C LEU A 211 -22.52 -1.26 12.36
N GLN A 212 -23.12 -1.75 13.46
CA GLN A 212 -23.21 -1.04 14.73
C GLN A 212 -21.81 -0.62 15.23
N PRO A 213 -21.67 0.57 15.85
CA PRO A 213 -20.40 0.99 16.42
C PRO A 213 -20.09 0.15 17.67
N LEU A 214 -19.04 -0.67 17.62
CA LEU A 214 -18.42 -1.20 18.82
C LEU A 214 -17.58 -0.08 19.44
N SER A 215 -18.11 0.52 20.52
CA SER A 215 -17.37 1.40 21.41
C SER A 215 -16.26 0.64 22.11
N LEU A 216 -15.07 0.56 21.50
CA LEU A 216 -13.87 0.15 22.22
C LEU A 216 -13.28 1.39 22.89
N SER A 217 -13.46 1.47 24.21
CA SER A 217 -12.90 2.50 25.07
C SER A 217 -11.39 2.57 24.90
N LEU A 218 -10.89 3.77 24.65
CA LEU A 218 -9.48 4.13 24.43
C LEU A 218 -8.61 4.03 25.72
N SER A 219 -8.88 3.08 26.61
CA SER A 219 -8.33 3.06 27.98
C SER A 219 -7.34 1.95 28.30
N HIS A 220 -6.89 1.12 27.34
CA HIS A 220 -6.07 -0.05 27.67
C HIS A 220 -4.69 -0.18 27.03
N PHE A 221 -4.16 0.82 26.32
CA PHE A 221 -2.77 0.77 25.85
C PHE A 221 -2.07 2.13 25.97
N ILE A 222 -1.92 2.60 27.21
CA ILE A 222 -0.87 3.56 27.60
C ILE A 222 0.13 2.80 28.49
N TYR A 223 1.26 2.42 27.88
CA TYR A 223 2.63 2.33 28.45
C TYR A 223 2.89 1.38 29.67
N PRO A 224 4.15 0.89 29.88
CA PRO A 224 5.39 1.67 29.82
C PRO A 224 6.58 1.10 29.05
N CYS A 225 7.23 1.98 28.27
CA CYS A 225 8.67 2.11 28.18
C CYS A 225 9.30 2.00 29.58
N VAL A 226 10.12 0.96 29.77
CA VAL A 226 11.04 0.89 30.91
C VAL A 226 12.22 1.81 30.62
N ILE A 227 12.27 2.95 31.30
CA ILE A 227 13.48 3.74 31.50
C ILE A 227 14.31 2.99 32.55
N ILE A 228 15.47 2.46 32.17
CA ILE A 228 16.49 2.02 33.13
C ILE A 228 17.24 3.27 33.58
N HIS A 229 17.00 3.70 34.83
CA HIS A 229 17.89 4.56 35.60
C HIS A 229 18.09 3.92 36.97
N SER A 230 19.30 3.44 37.21
CA SER A 230 19.87 3.17 38.53
C SER A 230 21.37 3.44 38.36
N GLY A 231 21.97 4.49 38.92
CA GLY A 231 21.93 4.82 40.33
C GLY A 231 23.03 4.03 41.02
N ASN A 232 24.29 4.48 40.91
CA ASN A 232 25.41 3.96 41.71
C ASN A 232 25.67 4.92 42.86
N THR A 233 25.32 4.46 44.06
CA THR A 233 25.81 4.96 45.35
C THR A 233 27.18 4.34 45.65
N TYR A 234 28.14 5.17 46.04
CA TYR A 234 29.04 4.98 47.20
C TYR A 234 29.35 6.35 47.79
#